data_AF-A0A9N9IC66-F1
#
_entry.id   AF-A0A9N9IC66-F1
#
_cell.length_a   1.000
_cell.length_b   1.000
_cell.length_c   1.000
_cell.angle_alpha   90.00
_cell.angle_beta   90.00
_cell.angle_gamma   90.00
#
_symmetry.space_group_name_H-M   'P 1'
#
loop_
_entity.id
_entity.type
_entity.pdbx_description
1 polymer ?
#
loop_
_entity_poly.entity_id
_entity_poly.type
_entity_poly.pdbx_seq_one_letter_code
_entity_poly.pdbx_strand_id
1 'polypeptide(L)'
;MEDQLCQLKLSEKEARMHLNILIEACCYLMPRKTQEGFWIVDNLLEQIRNKAIPIFEAKFFNAMAVFAFDNSTNHEAYTEDALIAARMNLNLEETNQKCDQQLL
;
A
#
# COMPACT_ATOMS: atom_id res chain seq x y z
N MET A 1 6.12 27.26 -12.11
CA MET A 1 7.29 26.38 -11.88
C MET A 1 7.09 25.74 -10.52
N GLU A 2 6.04 24.92 -10.35
CA GLU A 2 5.51 24.57 -9.02
C GLU A 2 4.87 23.17 -8.99
N ASP A 3 5.50 22.17 -9.61
CA ASP A 3 4.94 20.80 -9.64
C ASP A 3 5.88 19.74 -9.04
N GLN A 4 6.97 20.15 -8.37
CA GLN A 4 7.96 19.23 -7.82
C GLN A 4 7.90 19.06 -6.29
N LEU A 5 7.06 19.81 -5.57
CA LEU A 5 7.09 19.80 -4.10
C LEU A 5 6.34 18.60 -3.47
N CYS A 6 5.51 17.89 -4.25
CA CYS A 6 4.56 16.93 -3.69
C CYS A 6 5.11 15.49 -3.59
N GLN A 7 6.24 15.18 -4.22
CA GLN A 7 6.75 13.80 -4.29
C GLN A 7 8.16 13.68 -3.70
N LEU A 8 8.31 12.73 -2.77
CA LEU A 8 9.59 12.38 -2.17
C LEU A 8 10.48 11.69 -3.22
N LYS A 9 11.50 12.42 -3.71
CA LYS A 9 12.43 11.98 -4.75
C LYS A 9 13.86 12.45 -4.49
N LEU A 10 14.83 11.65 -4.92
CA LEU A 10 16.23 12.06 -5.00
C LEU A 10 16.47 12.88 -6.27
N SER A 11 17.34 13.88 -6.18
CA SER A 11 17.92 14.57 -7.32
C SER A 11 18.94 13.66 -8.03
N GLU A 12 19.26 13.96 -9.29
CA GLU A 12 20.27 13.19 -10.03
C GLU A 12 21.63 13.11 -9.32
N LYS A 13 22.00 14.15 -8.59
CA LYS A 13 23.25 14.19 -7.82
C LYS A 13 23.19 13.26 -6.60
N GLU A 14 22.07 13.28 -5.87
CA GLU A 14 21.85 12.40 -4.71
C GLU A 14 21.76 10.93 -5.15
N ALA A 15 21.08 10.63 -6.26
CA ALA A 15 20.98 9.28 -6.82
C ALA A 15 22.34 8.70 -7.23
N ARG A 16 23.25 9.54 -7.76
CA ARG A 16 24.64 9.11 -8.07
C ARG A 16 25.46 8.75 -6.82
N MET A 17 25.14 9.34 -5.66
CA MET A 17 25.80 9.04 -4.39
C MET A 17 25.20 7.79 -3.71
N HIS A 18 23.93 7.49 -4.01
CA HIS A 18 23.19 6.38 -3.42
C HIS A 18 22.77 5.36 -4.49
N LEU A 19 23.75 4.64 -5.04
CA LEU A 19 23.57 3.68 -6.15
C LEU A 19 22.55 2.56 -5.89
N ASN A 20 22.24 2.27 -4.61
CA ASN A 20 21.31 1.21 -4.21
C ASN A 20 19.92 1.71 -3.82
N ILE A 21 19.64 3.01 -3.96
CA ILE A 21 18.36 3.62 -3.57
C ILE A 21 17.60 4.04 -4.83
N LEU A 22 16.30 3.73 -4.87
CA LEU A 22 15.42 4.16 -5.95
C LEU A 22 15.25 5.69 -5.95
N ILE A 23 15.07 6.27 -7.13
CA ILE A 23 14.98 7.73 -7.30
C ILE A 23 13.64 8.27 -6.76
N GLU A 24 12.57 7.49 -6.86
CA GLU A 24 11.21 7.93 -6.52
C GLU A 24 10.50 6.96 -5.59
N ALA A 25 9.80 7.50 -4.59
CA ALA A 25 9.02 6.71 -3.65
C ALA A 25 7.66 6.25 -4.23
N CYS A 26 7.17 6.87 -5.29
CA CYS A 26 5.84 6.59 -5.85
C CYS A 26 5.79 5.21 -6.52
N CYS A 27 4.65 4.53 -6.34
CA CYS A 27 4.33 3.25 -6.96
C CYS A 27 2.95 3.36 -7.62
N TYR A 28 2.80 2.73 -8.78
CA TYR A 28 1.52 2.64 -9.48
C TYR A 28 1.16 1.18 -9.62
N LEU A 29 -0.09 0.82 -9.30
CA LEU A 29 -0.69 -0.42 -9.78
C LEU A 29 -1.32 -0.14 -11.13
N MET A 30 -1.14 -1.07 -12.07
CA MET A 30 -1.77 -0.98 -13.39
C MET A 30 -3.09 -1.77 -13.36
N PRO A 31 -4.26 -1.10 -13.29
CA PRO A 31 -5.53 -1.82 -13.23
C PRO A 31 -5.88 -2.38 -14.62
N ARG A 32 -5.42 -3.59 -14.95
CA ARG A 32 -5.92 -4.37 -16.11
C ARG A 32 -5.35 -5.79 -16.21
N LYS A 33 -6.23 -6.77 -16.49
CA LYS A 33 -6.08 -8.18 -16.98
C LYS A 33 -4.97 -9.08 -16.40
N THR A 34 -3.81 -8.55 -16.04
CA THR A 34 -2.79 -9.19 -15.19
C THR A 34 -3.17 -8.98 -13.72
N GLN A 35 -3.01 -10.05 -12.95
CA GLN A 35 -3.60 -10.31 -11.63
C GLN A 35 -3.01 -9.47 -10.47
N GLU A 36 -2.66 -8.19 -10.67
CA GLU A 36 -2.02 -7.39 -9.61
C GLU A 36 -2.99 -6.99 -8.48
N GLY A 37 -4.30 -7.13 -8.70
CA GLY A 37 -5.32 -6.92 -7.66
C GLY A 37 -5.50 -5.45 -7.27
N PHE A 38 -6.05 -5.24 -6.07
CA PHE A 38 -6.20 -3.92 -5.46
C PHE A 38 -4.97 -3.56 -4.62
N TRP A 39 -4.78 -2.27 -4.34
CA TRP A 39 -3.74 -1.82 -3.41
C TRP A 39 -4.10 -2.27 -2.00
N ILE A 40 -3.32 -3.20 -1.43
CA ILE A 40 -3.50 -3.68 -0.06
C ILE A 40 -2.45 -3.07 0.88
N VAL A 41 -2.63 -3.28 2.18
CA VAL A 41 -1.72 -2.74 3.20
C VAL A 41 -0.28 -3.23 3.01
N ASP A 42 -0.09 -4.44 2.48
CA ASP A 42 1.24 -4.99 2.20
C ASP A 42 1.96 -4.17 1.12
N ASN A 43 1.26 -3.72 0.07
CA ASN A 43 1.84 -2.83 -0.94
C ASN A 43 2.30 -1.50 -0.32
N LEU A 44 1.51 -0.96 0.62
CA LEU A 44 1.86 0.26 1.35
C LEU A 44 3.12 0.05 2.21
N LEU A 45 3.16 -1.05 2.97
CA LEU A 45 4.32 -1.39 3.81
C LEU A 45 5.58 -1.59 2.99
N GLU A 46 5.47 -2.27 1.84
CA GLU A 46 6.58 -2.49 0.92
C GLU A 46 7.09 -1.15 0.35
N GLN A 47 6.19 -0.26 -0.07
CA GLN A 47 6.56 1.07 -0.57
C GLN A 47 7.28 1.90 0.50
N ILE A 48 6.78 1.90 1.74
CA ILE A 48 7.38 2.66 2.84
C ILE A 48 8.77 2.13 3.16
N ARG A 49 8.88 0.81 3.36
CA ARG A 49 10.13 0.15 3.79
C ARG A 49 11.20 0.25 2.71
N ASN A 50 10.85 -0.03 1.46
CA ASN A 50 11.85 -0.21 0.40
C ASN A 50 12.11 1.08 -0.38
N LYS A 51 11.23 2.08 -0.32
CA LYS A 51 11.37 3.32 -1.08
C LYS A 51 11.34 4.58 -0.22
N ALA A 52 10.25 4.82 0.52
CA ALA A 52 10.07 6.11 1.19
C ALA A 52 11.12 6.38 2.28
N ILE A 53 11.37 5.41 3.16
CA ILE A 53 12.37 5.55 4.24
C ILE A 53 13.78 5.72 3.66
N PRO A 54 14.29 4.84 2.75
CA PRO A 54 15.62 5.02 2.17
C PRO A 54 15.82 6.37 1.47
N ILE A 55 14.81 6.83 0.71
CA ILE A 55 14.88 8.13 0.03
C ILE A 55 14.91 9.28 1.04
N PHE A 56 14.09 9.21 2.09
CA PHE A 56 14.07 10.22 3.14
C PHE A 56 15.43 10.31 3.86
N GLU A 57 15.99 9.17 4.29
CA GLU A 57 17.27 9.12 5.01
C GLU A 57 18.44 9.63 4.16
N ALA A 58 18.42 9.35 2.85
CA ALA A 58 19.42 9.86 1.92
C ALA A 58 19.29 11.38 1.68
N LYS A 59 18.05 11.90 1.65
CA LYS A 59 17.79 13.30 1.32
C LYS A 59 17.91 14.25 2.51
N PHE A 60 17.49 13.81 3.70
CA PHE A 60 17.38 14.65 4.88
C PHE A 60 18.18 14.06 6.04
N PHE A 61 19.49 14.33 6.03
CA PHE A 61 20.36 13.91 7.10
C PHE A 61 19.93 14.56 8.44
N ASN A 62 19.79 13.75 9.49
CA ASN A 62 19.43 14.20 10.85
C ASN A 62 18.05 14.87 10.98
N ALA A 63 17.11 14.53 10.10
CA ALA A 63 15.70 14.92 10.23
C ALA A 63 14.85 13.74 10.71
N MET A 64 13.70 14.04 11.33
CA MET A 64 12.69 13.04 11.69
C MET A 64 11.52 13.13 10.71
N ALA A 65 11.17 12.02 10.07
CA ALA A 65 9.99 11.92 9.23
C ALA A 65 8.76 11.51 10.05
N VAL A 66 7.61 12.11 9.73
CA VAL A 66 6.29 11.62 10.15
C VAL A 66 5.51 11.29 8.88
N PHE A 67 5.13 10.02 8.72
CA PHE A 67 4.29 9.59 7.61
C PHE A 67 2.86 9.36 8.11
N ALA A 68 1.91 10.11 7.55
CA ALA A 68 0.48 9.95 7.83
C ALA A 68 -0.22 9.43 6.58
N PHE A 69 -1.04 8.39 6.74
CA PHE A 69 -1.77 7.75 5.64
C PHE A 69 -3.26 7.91 5.85
N ASP A 70 -3.95 8.38 4.82
CA ASP A 70 -5.41 8.40 4.79
C ASP A 70 -5.93 7.03 4.36
N ASN A 71 -6.42 6.26 5.33
CA ASN A 71 -7.02 4.93 5.11
C ASN A 71 -8.55 4.98 5.07
N SER A 72 -9.17 6.16 4.95
CA SER A 72 -10.63 6.32 5.03
C SER A 72 -11.42 5.54 3.97
N THR A 73 -10.77 5.14 2.86
CA THR A 73 -11.35 4.37 1.75
C THR A 73 -10.75 2.97 1.57
N ASN A 74 -9.91 2.50 2.51
CA ASN A 74 -9.34 1.16 2.42
C ASN A 74 -10.45 0.12 2.70
N HIS A 75 -11.11 -0.30 1.62
CA HIS A 75 -12.14 -1.34 1.65
C HIS A 75 -11.50 -2.63 2.21
N GLU A 76 -11.88 -3.00 3.44
CA GLU A 76 -11.72 -4.35 3.99
C GLU A 76 -10.31 -4.82 4.43
N ALA A 77 -9.41 -3.93 4.84
CA ALA A 77 -8.19 -4.34 5.54
C ALA A 77 -8.49 -4.65 7.03
N TYR A 78 -9.20 -5.75 7.26
CA TYR A 78 -9.46 -6.28 8.59
C TYR A 78 -8.27 -7.14 9.05
N THR A 79 -7.92 -7.07 10.33
CA THR A 79 -6.97 -8.02 10.93
C THR A 79 -7.58 -9.44 10.91
N GLU A 80 -6.75 -10.48 10.97
CA GLU A 80 -7.24 -11.88 10.94
C GLU A 80 -8.24 -12.16 12.08
N ASP A 81 -8.01 -11.54 13.22
CA ASP A 81 -8.82 -11.59 14.44
C ASP A 81 -9.91 -10.51 14.51
N ALA A 82 -10.10 -9.71 13.45
CA ALA A 82 -11.15 -8.71 13.43
C ALA A 82 -12.54 -9.38 13.48
N LEU A 83 -13.41 -8.84 14.33
CA LEU A 83 -14.82 -9.23 14.39
C LEU A 83 -15.56 -8.69 13.17
N ILE A 84 -15.58 -9.47 12.10
CA ILE A 84 -16.33 -9.17 10.89
C ILE A 84 -17.67 -9.88 10.98
N ALA A 85 -18.78 -9.14 10.92
CA ALA A 85 -20.13 -9.71 11.02
C ALA A 85 -20.36 -10.89 10.05
N ALA A 86 -19.81 -10.82 8.83
CA ALA A 86 -19.86 -11.89 7.84
C ALA A 86 -19.13 -13.18 8.27
N ARG A 87 -18.09 -13.07 9.13
CA ARG A 87 -17.34 -14.20 9.71
C ARG A 87 -17.93 -14.68 11.04
N MET A 88 -18.87 -13.95 11.61
CA MET A 88 -19.52 -14.29 12.89
C MET A 88 -20.75 -15.18 12.73
N ASN A 89 -21.10 -15.59 11.50
CA ASN A 89 -22.16 -16.55 11.29
C ASN A 89 -21.70 -17.92 11.78
N LEU A 90 -22.36 -18.43 12.82
CA LEU A 90 -22.27 -19.83 13.21
C LEU A 90 -22.77 -20.65 12.02
N ASN A 91 -21.95 -21.56 11.50
CA ASN A 91 -22.41 -22.59 10.58
C ASN A 91 -23.47 -23.41 11.32
N LEU A 92 -24.75 -23.07 11.13
CA LEU A 92 -25.81 -24.03 11.33
C LEU A 92 -25.56 -25.10 10.26
N GLU A 93 -25.16 -26.29 10.67
CA GLU A 93 -25.02 -27.41 9.76
C GLU A 93 -26.37 -27.70 9.12
N GLU A 94 -26.63 -27.09 7.97
CA GLU A 94 -27.67 -27.54 7.05
C GLU A 94 -26.98 -28.02 5.79
N THR A 95 -26.96 -29.35 5.70
CA THR A 95 -26.56 -30.16 4.55
C THR A 95 -27.05 -29.56 3.24
N ASN A 96 -26.11 -29.32 2.32
CA ASN A 96 -26.30 -29.20 0.87
C ASN A 96 -27.43 -28.28 0.37
N GLN A 97 -27.11 -27.01 0.13
CA GLN A 97 -27.60 -26.37 -1.08
C GLN A 97 -26.64 -25.29 -1.57
N LYS A 98 -25.89 -25.61 -2.64
CA LYS A 98 -25.27 -24.59 -3.49
C LYS A 98 -26.40 -23.68 -4.00
N CYS A 99 -26.39 -22.42 -3.59
CA CYS A 99 -27.10 -21.38 -4.31
C CYS A 99 -26.07 -20.32 -4.70
N ASP A 100 -25.80 -20.27 -6.00
CA ASP A 100 -24.94 -19.29 -6.64
C ASP A 100 -25.36 -17.88 -6.25
N GLN A 101 -24.41 -17.08 -5.76
CA GLN A 101 -24.52 -15.62 -5.82
C GLN A 101 -23.37 -15.10 -6.69
N GLN A 102 -23.64 -15.12 -7.99
CA GLN A 102 -23.20 -14.11 -8.92
C GLN A 102 -24.17 -12.92 -8.82
N LEU A 103 -23.64 -11.70 -8.99
CA LEU A 103 -24.30 -10.36 -9.00
C LEU A 103 -24.66 -9.84 -7.59
N LEU A 104 -24.17 -8.70 -7.12
CA LEU A 104 -23.83 -7.42 -7.77
C LEU A 104 -22.45 -6.90 -7.38
#